data_AF-A0A6L3VVD9-F1
#
_entry.id   AF-A0A6L3VVD9-F1
#
_cell.length_a   1.000
_cell.length_b   1.000
_cell.length_c   1.000
_cell.angle_alpha   90.00
_cell.angle_beta   90.00
_cell.angle_gamma   90.00
#
_symmetry.space_group_name_H-M   'P 1'
#
loop_
_entity.id
_entity.type
_entity.pdbx_description
1 polymer ?
#
loop_
_entity_poly.entity_id
_entity_poly.type
_entity_poly.pdbx_seq_one_letter_code
_entity_poly.pdbx_strand_id
1 'polypeptide(L)'
;MARRGPYEKGQAKRKEILLAALEVFAAEGYRGTSLRKVADRCGLSLPGLMHYFESKEDLLTQVVRMRDETARLRHPDHTPETYRRIVREGTSTPGLVELFVSMAAAAGDPRHPAHGHFAERYPQIRGQVAAFLRGCMDEGWMRADVPADRLAALFVAVADGIQMQWLVDRSMDMEQPIADVMRLLTSPDARAATDARAAGTRGTGEEGGGRC
;
A
#
# COMPACT_ATOMS: atom_id res chain seq x y z
N MET A 1 -40.84 10.33 1.39
CA MET A 1 -40.01 9.18 0.98
C MET A 1 -39.25 9.57 -0.29
N ALA A 2 -37.99 10.00 -0.16
CA ALA A 2 -37.21 10.55 -1.27
C ALA A 2 -36.67 9.43 -2.19
N ARG A 3 -36.60 9.74 -3.49
CA ARG A 3 -36.24 8.87 -4.64
C ARG A 3 -34.85 8.21 -4.45
N ARG A 4 -34.83 7.03 -3.82
CA ARG A 4 -33.63 6.16 -3.65
C ARG A 4 -33.16 5.44 -4.94
N GLY A 5 -33.98 5.41 -5.99
CA GLY A 5 -33.84 4.40 -7.07
C GLY A 5 -32.66 4.54 -8.03
N PRO A 6 -32.44 5.67 -8.74
CA PRO A 6 -31.45 5.73 -9.82
C PRO A 6 -30.01 5.92 -9.35
N TYR A 7 -29.81 6.76 -8.32
CA TYR A 7 -28.48 7.08 -7.78
C TYR A 7 -27.85 5.89 -7.06
N GLU A 8 -28.62 5.14 -6.25
CA GLU A 8 -28.10 3.93 -5.58
C GLU A 8 -27.72 2.83 -6.57
N LYS A 9 -28.50 2.66 -7.65
CA LYS A 9 -28.15 1.71 -8.73
C LYS A 9 -26.87 2.10 -9.46
N GLY A 10 -26.69 3.40 -9.74
CA GLY A 10 -25.47 3.92 -10.36
C GLY A 10 -24.24 3.69 -9.49
N GLN A 11 -24.34 3.96 -8.18
CA GLN A 11 -23.25 3.75 -7.23
C GLN A 11 -22.93 2.27 -7.02
N ALA A 12 -23.95 1.41 -6.97
CA ALA A 12 -23.75 -0.05 -6.90
C ALA A 12 -22.99 -0.56 -8.14
N LYS A 13 -23.36 -0.10 -9.34
CA LYS A 13 -22.67 -0.48 -10.58
C LYS A 13 -21.25 0.08 -10.64
N ARG A 14 -21.03 1.34 -10.21
CA ARG A 14 -19.67 1.91 -10.11
C ARG A 14 -18.78 1.07 -9.20
N LYS A 15 -19.30 0.63 -8.04
CA LYS A 15 -18.57 -0.27 -7.12
C LYS A 15 -18.27 -1.62 -7.74
N GLU A 16 -19.24 -2.22 -8.44
CA GLU A 16 -19.05 -3.47 -9.18
C GLU A 16 -17.93 -3.36 -10.22
N ILE A 17 -17.91 -2.27 -10.99
CA ILE A 17 -16.84 -2.01 -11.98
C ILE A 17 -15.48 -1.92 -11.30
N LEU A 18 -15.37 -1.20 -10.18
CA LEU A 18 -14.11 -1.05 -9.46
C LEU A 18 -13.60 -2.38 -8.88
N LEU A 19 -14.50 -3.23 -8.38
CA LEU A 19 -14.14 -4.57 -7.90
C LEU A 19 -13.65 -5.45 -9.06
N ALA A 20 -14.37 -5.45 -10.18
CA ALA A 20 -13.95 -6.18 -11.38
C ALA A 20 -12.59 -5.67 -11.90
N ALA A 21 -12.36 -4.36 -11.88
CA ALA A 21 -11.10 -3.76 -12.27
C ALA A 21 -9.95 -4.16 -11.35
N LEU A 22 -10.18 -4.15 -10.03
CA LEU A 22 -9.18 -4.60 -9.04
C LEU A 22 -8.74 -6.05 -9.32
N GLU A 23 -9.69 -6.95 -9.58
CA GLU A 23 -9.44 -8.36 -9.87
C GLU A 23 -8.71 -8.56 -11.21
N VAL A 24 -9.16 -7.90 -12.27
CA VAL A 24 -8.54 -7.99 -13.60
C VAL A 24 -7.12 -7.42 -13.56
N PHE A 25 -6.91 -6.27 -12.91
CA PHE A 25 -5.59 -5.66 -12.86
C PHE A 25 -4.62 -6.43 -11.98
N ALA A 26 -5.09 -7.09 -10.91
CA ALA A 26 -4.26 -8.00 -10.13
C ALA A 26 -3.73 -9.17 -10.96
N ALA A 27 -4.58 -9.76 -11.80
CA ALA A 27 -4.23 -10.93 -12.59
C ALA A 27 -3.46 -10.60 -13.87
N GLU A 28 -3.78 -9.48 -14.53
CA GLU A 28 -3.38 -9.24 -15.92
C GLU A 28 -2.71 -7.89 -16.16
N GLY A 29 -2.55 -7.06 -15.14
CA GLY A 29 -2.10 -5.67 -15.30
C GLY A 29 -3.22 -4.77 -15.79
N TYR A 30 -2.95 -3.46 -15.95
CA TYR A 30 -3.96 -2.45 -16.28
C TYR A 30 -3.80 -1.83 -17.68
N ARG A 31 -2.76 -2.22 -18.43
CA ARG A 31 -2.46 -1.63 -19.75
C ARG A 31 -3.45 -2.11 -20.82
N GLY A 32 -4.01 -1.15 -21.58
CA GLY A 32 -4.71 -1.32 -22.87
C GLY A 32 -5.84 -2.35 -22.95
N THR A 33 -5.49 -3.63 -22.91
CA THR A 33 -6.38 -4.78 -23.03
C THR A 33 -7.24 -4.97 -21.78
N SER A 34 -6.72 -4.61 -20.61
CA SER A 34 -7.38 -4.90 -19.34
C SER A 34 -8.70 -4.15 -19.15
N LEU A 35 -8.81 -2.89 -19.60
CA LEU A 35 -10.07 -2.13 -19.48
C LEU A 35 -11.20 -2.73 -20.32
N ARG A 36 -10.89 -3.34 -21.47
CA ARG A 36 -11.89 -4.07 -22.25
C ARG A 36 -12.37 -5.29 -21.48
N LYS A 37 -11.46 -6.05 -20.86
CA LYS A 37 -11.80 -7.20 -20.01
C LYS A 37 -12.64 -6.81 -18.80
N VAL A 38 -12.38 -5.65 -18.18
CA VAL A 38 -13.23 -5.11 -17.11
C VAL A 38 -14.64 -4.83 -17.63
N ALA A 39 -14.76 -4.16 -18.78
CA ALA A 39 -16.06 -3.88 -19.39
C ALA A 39 -16.83 -5.17 -19.68
N ASP A 40 -16.17 -6.14 -20.33
CA ASP A 40 -16.75 -7.45 -20.66
C ASP A 40 -17.22 -8.19 -19.39
N ARG A 41 -16.41 -8.18 -18.32
CA ARG A 41 -16.74 -8.81 -17.03
C ARG A 41 -17.96 -8.17 -16.35
N CYS A 42 -18.18 -6.88 -16.58
CA CYS A 42 -19.35 -6.14 -16.07
C CYS A 42 -20.56 -6.18 -17.03
N GLY A 43 -20.46 -6.86 -18.18
CA GLY A 43 -21.49 -6.88 -19.20
C GLY A 43 -21.71 -5.52 -19.87
N LEU A 44 -20.65 -4.71 -19.99
CA LEU A 44 -20.67 -3.36 -20.56
C LEU A 44 -19.77 -3.30 -21.79
N SER A 45 -20.08 -2.37 -22.71
CA SER A 45 -19.09 -1.94 -23.70
C SER A 45 -18.04 -1.05 -23.02
N LEU A 46 -16.85 -0.91 -23.61
CA LEU A 46 -15.84 0.02 -23.08
C LEU A 46 -16.37 1.47 -22.97
N PRO A 47 -17.06 2.05 -23.98
CA PRO A 47 -17.73 3.35 -23.81
C PRO A 47 -18.78 3.33 -22.69
N GLY A 48 -19.57 2.25 -22.60
CA GLY A 48 -20.55 2.00 -21.53
C GLY A 48 -19.96 2.12 -20.13
N LEU A 49 -18.81 1.46 -19.91
CA LEU A 49 -18.05 1.53 -18.66
C LEU A 49 -17.50 2.94 -18.42
N MET A 50 -16.96 3.59 -19.46
CA MET A 50 -16.39 4.93 -19.32
C MET A 50 -17.44 5.99 -18.96
N HIS A 51 -18.73 5.79 -19.24
CA HIS A 51 -19.78 6.70 -18.75
C HIS A 51 -19.88 6.80 -17.22
N TYR A 52 -19.33 5.83 -16.49
CA TYR A 52 -19.33 5.86 -15.04
C TYR A 52 -18.19 6.70 -14.45
N PHE A 53 -17.16 7.06 -15.22
CA PHE A 53 -15.93 7.71 -14.74
C PHE A 53 -15.59 8.94 -15.59
N GLU A 54 -15.02 9.96 -14.99
CA GLU A 54 -14.73 11.22 -15.71
C GLU A 54 -13.64 11.03 -16.78
N SER A 55 -12.69 10.14 -16.50
CA SER A 55 -11.62 9.79 -17.41
C SER A 55 -11.07 8.41 -17.07
N LYS A 56 -10.20 7.89 -17.94
CA LYS A 56 -9.45 6.68 -17.65
C LYS A 56 -8.62 6.83 -16.37
N GLU A 57 -7.97 7.97 -16.20
CA GLU A 57 -7.12 8.24 -15.03
C GLU A 57 -7.94 8.37 -13.73
N ASP A 58 -9.19 8.88 -13.80
CA ASP A 58 -10.13 8.80 -12.66
C ASP A 58 -10.39 7.33 -12.30
N LEU A 59 -10.82 6.50 -13.25
CA LEU A 59 -11.05 5.07 -12.99
C LEU A 59 -9.83 4.41 -12.33
N LEU A 60 -8.65 4.59 -12.91
CA LEU A 60 -7.40 4.01 -12.40
C LEU A 60 -7.09 4.50 -10.98
N THR A 61 -7.28 5.80 -10.71
CA THR A 61 -7.14 6.39 -9.36
C THR A 61 -8.11 5.77 -8.36
N GLN A 62 -9.37 5.55 -8.76
CA GLN A 62 -10.38 4.96 -7.88
C GLN A 62 -10.09 3.48 -7.58
N VAL A 63 -9.48 2.75 -8.51
CA VAL A 63 -9.01 1.38 -8.27
C VAL A 63 -7.85 1.38 -7.27
N VAL A 64 -6.90 2.31 -7.37
CA VAL A 64 -5.83 2.48 -6.35
C VAL A 64 -6.43 2.82 -4.99
N ARG A 65 -7.43 3.70 -4.94
CA ARG A 65 -8.14 4.02 -3.70
C ARG A 65 -8.79 2.79 -3.07
N MET A 66 -9.50 1.98 -3.87
CA MET A 66 -10.13 0.75 -3.42
C MET A 66 -9.10 -0.29 -2.94
N ARG A 67 -7.96 -0.41 -3.62
CA ARG A 67 -6.82 -1.23 -3.17
C ARG A 67 -6.34 -0.79 -1.79
N ASP A 68 -6.10 0.51 -1.59
CA ASP A 68 -5.62 1.05 -0.33
C ASP A 68 -6.65 0.88 0.80
N GLU A 69 -7.94 1.05 0.51
CA GLU A 69 -9.03 0.76 1.46
C GLU A 69 -9.09 -0.71 1.85
N THR A 70 -8.94 -1.62 0.87
CA THR A 70 -8.93 -3.07 1.12
C THR A 70 -7.74 -3.47 1.98
N ALA A 71 -6.55 -2.93 1.72
CA ALA A 71 -5.36 -3.16 2.53
C ALA A 71 -5.53 -2.64 3.96
N ARG A 72 -6.14 -1.45 4.14
CA ARG A 72 -6.43 -0.88 5.46
C ARG A 72 -7.40 -1.74 6.28
N LEU A 73 -8.43 -2.29 5.63
CA LEU A 73 -9.39 -3.19 6.29
C LEU A 73 -8.74 -4.53 6.72
N ARG A 74 -7.81 -5.05 5.91
CA ARG A 74 -7.08 -6.28 6.23
C ARG A 74 -6.01 -6.10 7.30
N HIS A 75 -5.46 -4.89 7.42
CA HIS A 75 -4.36 -4.59 8.32
C HIS A 75 -4.57 -3.26 9.08
N PRO A 76 -5.37 -3.30 10.16
CA PRO A 76 -5.77 -2.09 10.89
C PRO A 76 -4.63 -1.47 11.74
N ASP A 77 -3.59 -2.23 12.09
CA ASP A 77 -2.60 -1.82 13.08
C ASP A 77 -1.54 -0.84 12.54
N HIS A 78 -1.49 -0.64 11.22
CA HIS A 78 -0.64 0.35 10.50
C HIS A 78 0.83 0.46 10.96
N THR A 79 1.41 -0.67 11.39
CA THR A 79 2.82 -0.77 11.81
C THR A 79 3.75 -0.97 10.60
N PRO A 80 5.07 -0.78 10.76
CA PRO A 80 6.07 -1.17 9.77
C PRO A 80 5.98 -2.65 9.36
N GLU A 81 5.63 -3.54 10.28
CA GLU A 81 5.41 -4.96 9.99
C GLU A 81 4.15 -5.18 9.13
N THR A 82 3.10 -4.40 9.39
CA THR A 82 1.93 -4.35 8.51
C THR A 82 2.32 -3.88 7.10
N TYR A 83 3.17 -2.87 6.99
CA TYR A 83 3.71 -2.42 5.71
C TYR A 83 4.50 -3.51 4.98
N ARG A 84 5.38 -4.21 5.69
CA ARG A 84 6.15 -5.35 5.17
C ARG A 84 5.23 -6.43 4.59
N ARG A 85 4.18 -6.78 5.32
CA ARG A 85 3.15 -7.72 4.87
C ARG A 85 2.40 -7.24 3.63
N ILE A 86 1.98 -5.96 3.59
CA ILE A 86 1.32 -5.38 2.40
C ILE A 86 2.22 -5.47 1.17
N VAL A 87 3.51 -5.17 1.32
CA VAL A 87 4.49 -5.24 0.23
C VAL A 87 4.71 -6.68 -0.21
N ARG A 88 4.82 -7.63 0.73
CA ARG A 88 4.87 -9.07 0.43
C ARG A 88 3.63 -9.53 -0.33
N GLU A 89 2.42 -9.16 0.10
CA GLU A 89 1.18 -9.48 -0.64
C GLU A 89 1.16 -8.87 -2.05
N GLY A 90 1.76 -7.69 -2.22
CA GLY A 90 1.95 -7.04 -3.50
C GLY A 90 2.71 -7.89 -4.53
N THR A 91 3.65 -8.74 -4.09
CA THR A 91 4.38 -9.67 -4.98
C THR A 91 3.45 -10.59 -5.79
N SER A 92 2.30 -10.93 -5.21
CA SER A 92 1.31 -11.83 -5.82
C SER A 92 0.32 -11.09 -6.73
N THR A 93 0.37 -9.75 -6.76
CA THR A 93 -0.51 -8.90 -7.59
C THR A 93 0.30 -7.84 -8.36
N PRO A 94 1.24 -8.25 -9.24
CA PRO A 94 2.17 -7.31 -9.85
C PRO A 94 1.50 -6.18 -10.64
N GLY A 95 0.35 -6.45 -11.27
CA GLY A 95 -0.38 -5.46 -12.03
C GLY A 95 -1.00 -4.35 -11.18
N LEU A 96 -1.33 -4.63 -9.90
CA LEU A 96 -1.76 -3.61 -8.95
C LEU A 96 -0.58 -2.80 -8.41
N VAL A 97 0.59 -3.41 -8.24
CA VAL A 97 1.83 -2.69 -7.90
C VAL A 97 2.20 -1.74 -9.04
N GLU A 98 2.13 -2.21 -10.28
CA GLU A 98 2.36 -1.38 -11.46
C GLU A 98 1.41 -0.20 -11.56
N LEU A 99 0.11 -0.45 -11.34
CA LEU A 99 -0.91 0.60 -11.31
C LEU A 99 -0.61 1.63 -10.21
N PHE A 100 -0.29 1.17 -9.00
CA PHE A 100 0.06 2.04 -7.88
C PHE A 100 1.27 2.93 -8.22
N VAL A 101 2.38 2.35 -8.66
CA VAL A 101 3.60 3.11 -9.00
C VAL A 101 3.34 4.13 -10.10
N SER A 102 2.56 3.75 -11.11
CA SER A 102 2.23 4.64 -12.23
C SER A 102 1.35 5.81 -11.79
N MET A 103 0.33 5.56 -10.97
CA MET A 103 -0.53 6.62 -10.43
C MET A 103 0.20 7.51 -9.42
N ALA A 104 1.10 6.94 -8.61
CA ALA A 104 1.92 7.68 -7.66
C ALA A 104 2.85 8.66 -8.39
N ALA A 105 3.49 8.21 -9.47
CA ALA A 105 4.34 9.07 -10.31
C ALA A 105 3.51 10.18 -10.99
N ALA A 106 2.35 9.84 -11.55
CA ALA A 106 1.47 10.80 -12.23
C ALA A 106 0.86 11.85 -11.28
N ALA A 107 0.65 11.49 -10.01
CA ALA A 107 0.13 12.39 -8.98
C ALA A 107 1.04 13.59 -8.67
N GLY A 108 2.28 13.60 -9.17
CA GLY A 108 3.17 14.77 -9.11
C GLY A 108 2.65 15.99 -9.88
N ASP A 109 1.80 15.80 -10.89
CA ASP A 109 1.07 16.91 -11.53
C ASP A 109 -0.20 17.23 -10.71
N PRO A 110 -0.36 18.45 -10.15
CA PRO A 110 -1.54 18.86 -9.40
C PRO A 110 -2.87 18.77 -10.16
N ARG A 111 -2.83 18.71 -11.49
CA ARG A 111 -4.02 18.59 -12.35
C ARG A 111 -4.40 17.14 -12.63
N HIS A 112 -3.55 16.17 -12.28
CA HIS A 112 -3.83 14.77 -12.52
C HIS A 112 -4.92 14.28 -11.53
N PRO A 113 -5.90 13.47 -11.97
CA PRO A 113 -6.95 12.95 -11.08
C PRO A 113 -6.42 12.21 -9.83
N ALA A 114 -5.24 11.58 -9.95
CA ALA A 114 -4.57 10.91 -8.84
C ALA A 114 -4.06 11.86 -7.75
N HIS A 115 -3.83 13.14 -8.04
CA HIS A 115 -3.16 14.07 -7.12
C HIS A 115 -3.85 14.13 -5.76
N GLY A 116 -5.17 14.33 -5.72
CA GLY A 116 -5.92 14.43 -4.48
C GLY A 116 -5.80 13.17 -3.61
N HIS A 117 -5.90 11.98 -4.21
CA HIS A 117 -5.74 10.72 -3.48
C HIS A 117 -4.37 10.62 -2.81
N PHE A 118 -3.28 10.90 -3.54
CA PHE A 118 -1.93 10.78 -2.99
C PHE A 118 -1.58 11.91 -2.02
N ALA A 119 -2.11 13.13 -2.23
CA ALA A 119 -1.96 14.26 -1.32
C ALA A 119 -2.60 14.00 0.05
N GLU A 120 -3.72 13.26 0.10
CA GLU A 120 -4.36 12.80 1.34
C GLU A 120 -3.63 11.59 1.94
N ARG A 121 -3.31 10.61 1.09
CA ARG A 121 -2.74 9.31 1.48
C ARG A 121 -1.40 9.44 2.17
N TYR A 122 -0.48 10.22 1.62
CA TYR A 122 0.90 10.29 2.10
C TYR A 122 1.03 10.83 3.53
N PRO A 123 0.40 11.98 3.88
CA PRO A 123 0.37 12.45 5.26
C PRO A 123 -0.27 11.46 6.23
N GLN A 124 -1.38 10.82 5.82
CA GLN A 124 -2.07 9.83 6.66
C GLN A 124 -1.15 8.66 7.02
N ILE A 125 -0.51 8.07 6.01
CA ILE A 125 0.40 6.94 6.17
C ILE A 125 1.63 7.32 7.00
N ARG A 126 2.26 8.47 6.70
CA ARG A 126 3.42 8.93 7.48
C ARG A 126 3.04 9.19 8.94
N GLY A 127 1.87 9.76 9.20
CA GLY A 127 1.39 9.99 10.56
C GLY A 127 1.18 8.70 11.35
N GLN A 128 0.63 7.66 10.71
CA GLN A 128 0.46 6.34 11.33
C GLN A 128 1.81 5.69 11.66
N VAL A 129 2.74 5.67 10.71
CA VAL A 129 4.09 5.13 10.94
C VAL A 129 4.82 5.95 12.01
N ALA A 130 4.74 7.29 11.97
CA ALA A 130 5.38 8.15 12.96
C ALA A 130 4.83 7.93 14.38
N ALA A 131 3.52 7.69 14.53
CA ALA A 131 2.92 7.38 15.81
C ALA A 131 3.48 6.05 16.39
N PHE A 132 3.61 5.02 15.55
CA PHE A 132 4.25 3.77 15.93
C PHE A 132 5.70 3.97 16.35
N LEU A 133 6.50 4.65 15.52
CA LEU A 133 7.92 4.89 15.79
C LEU A 133 8.12 5.69 17.09
N ARG A 134 7.25 6.69 17.35
CA ARG A 134 7.29 7.47 18.59
C ARG A 134 7.07 6.59 19.82
N GLY A 135 6.10 5.67 19.78
CA GLY A 135 5.90 4.69 20.85
C GLY A 135 7.14 3.84 21.11
N CYS A 136 7.78 3.29 20.07
CA CYS A 136 9.01 2.51 20.27
C CYS A 136 10.20 3.38 20.73
N MET A 137 10.24 4.69 20.40
CA MET A 137 11.25 5.63 20.91
C MET A 137 11.06 5.93 22.39
N ASP A 138 9.81 6.16 22.82
CA ASP A 138 9.48 6.44 24.22
C ASP A 138 9.84 5.25 25.13
N GLU A 139 9.79 4.03 24.58
CA GLU A 139 10.21 2.80 25.25
C GLU A 139 11.72 2.47 25.10
N GLY A 140 12.48 3.26 24.34
CA GLY A 140 13.93 3.09 24.14
C GLY A 140 14.33 2.01 23.11
N TRP A 141 13.38 1.39 22.41
CA TRP A 141 13.63 0.39 21.37
C TRP A 141 14.18 1.00 20.08
N MET A 142 13.92 2.28 19.83
CA MET A 142 14.34 2.99 18.64
C MET A 142 15.26 4.15 18.92
N ARG A 143 16.13 4.46 17.95
CA ARG A 143 16.96 5.67 17.98
C ARG A 143 16.08 6.92 18.03
N ALA A 144 16.46 7.88 18.87
CA ALA A 144 15.70 9.13 19.07
C ALA A 144 16.45 10.38 18.57
N ASP A 145 17.60 10.21 17.90
CA ASP A 145 18.41 11.29 17.34
C ASP A 145 17.79 11.91 16.06
N VAL A 146 16.83 11.20 15.44
CA VAL A 146 16.01 11.70 14.35
C VAL A 146 14.53 11.67 14.76
N PRO A 147 13.77 12.76 14.62
CA PRO A 147 12.35 12.82 14.88
C PRO A 147 11.56 11.74 14.12
N ALA A 148 10.58 11.14 14.79
CA ALA A 148 9.74 10.08 14.26
C ALA A 148 9.11 10.42 12.89
N ASP A 149 8.67 11.66 12.69
CA ASP A 149 8.04 12.09 11.41
C ASP A 149 9.02 12.02 10.23
N ARG A 150 10.32 12.33 10.47
CA ARG A 150 11.37 12.22 9.45
C ARG A 150 11.71 10.75 9.17
N LEU A 151 11.79 9.91 10.20
CA LEU A 151 12.01 8.48 10.03
C LEU A 151 10.85 7.80 9.29
N ALA A 152 9.61 8.18 9.59
CA ALA A 152 8.44 7.72 8.87
C ALA A 152 8.48 8.11 7.39
N ALA A 153 8.90 9.34 7.07
CA ALA A 153 9.07 9.78 5.69
C ALA A 153 10.12 8.94 4.94
N LEU A 154 11.26 8.65 5.59
CA LEU A 154 12.31 7.79 5.02
C LEU A 154 11.82 6.35 4.80
N PHE A 155 11.12 5.79 5.79
CA PHE A 155 10.55 4.44 5.70
C PHE A 155 9.59 4.32 4.49
N VAL A 156 8.65 5.26 4.36
CA VAL A 156 7.68 5.27 3.25
C VAL A 156 8.38 5.46 1.91
N ALA A 157 9.41 6.31 1.84
CA ALA A 157 10.18 6.52 0.62
C ALA A 157 10.90 5.24 0.15
N VAL A 158 11.48 4.47 1.09
CA VAL A 158 12.10 3.17 0.76
C VAL A 158 11.04 2.16 0.30
N ALA A 159 9.91 2.08 0.99
CA ALA A 159 8.83 1.15 0.65
C ALA A 159 8.20 1.43 -0.74
N ASP A 160 8.04 2.69 -1.13
CA ASP A 160 7.58 3.04 -2.48
C ASP A 160 8.70 2.81 -3.53
N GLY A 161 9.94 3.19 -3.19
CA GLY A 161 11.09 3.04 -4.07
C GLY A 161 11.40 1.59 -4.41
N ILE A 162 11.23 0.65 -3.46
CA ILE A 162 11.50 -0.77 -3.71
C ILE A 162 10.47 -1.39 -4.65
N GLN A 163 9.21 -0.97 -4.58
CA GLN A 163 8.17 -1.41 -5.52
C GLN A 163 8.51 -0.97 -6.95
N MET A 164 8.98 0.26 -7.13
CA MET A 164 9.42 0.75 -8.44
C MET A 164 10.61 -0.05 -8.98
N GLN A 165 11.62 -0.32 -8.16
CA GLN A 165 12.79 -1.10 -8.57
C GLN A 165 12.43 -2.56 -8.87
N TRP A 166 11.55 -3.18 -8.09
CA TRP A 166 11.05 -4.52 -8.36
C TRP A 166 10.29 -4.62 -9.69
N LEU A 167 9.55 -3.57 -10.08
CA LEU A 167 8.91 -3.55 -11.40
C LEU A 167 9.93 -3.57 -12.56
N VAL A 168 11.15 -3.06 -12.33
CA VAL A 168 12.27 -3.12 -13.29
C VAL A 168 12.96 -4.47 -13.24
N ASP A 169 13.20 -5.02 -12.05
CA ASP A 169 13.82 -6.33 -11.83
C ASP A 169 13.00 -7.17 -10.84
N ARG A 170 12.28 -8.16 -11.38
CA ARG A 170 11.40 -9.04 -10.61
C ARG A 170 12.13 -10.04 -9.72
N SER A 171 13.45 -10.17 -9.85
CA SER A 171 14.26 -10.99 -8.96
C SER A 171 14.59 -10.29 -7.64
N MET A 172 14.37 -8.98 -7.56
CA MET A 172 14.58 -8.19 -6.35
C MET A 172 13.64 -8.62 -5.22
N ASP A 173 14.18 -8.70 -4.00
CA ASP A 173 13.37 -8.86 -2.80
C ASP A 173 12.75 -7.52 -2.40
N MET A 174 11.41 -7.42 -2.44
CA MET A 174 10.70 -6.21 -2.00
C MET A 174 10.60 -6.09 -0.48
N GLU A 175 10.76 -7.20 0.23
CA GLU A 175 10.46 -7.32 1.65
C GLU A 175 11.68 -7.04 2.53
N GLN A 176 12.82 -7.66 2.21
CA GLN A 176 14.04 -7.56 3.01
C GLN A 176 14.51 -6.10 3.22
N PRO A 177 14.49 -5.21 2.20
CA PRO A 177 14.90 -3.81 2.39
C PRO A 177 14.07 -3.06 3.43
N ILE A 178 12.78 -3.40 3.58
CA ILE A 178 11.90 -2.80 4.59
C ILE A 178 12.32 -3.26 5.99
N ALA A 179 12.63 -4.55 6.14
CA ALA A 179 13.14 -5.10 7.39
C ALA A 179 14.51 -4.50 7.77
N ASP A 180 15.39 -4.31 6.78
CA ASP A 180 16.72 -3.72 6.99
C ASP A 180 16.62 -2.26 7.45
N VAL A 181 15.73 -1.47 6.86
CA VAL A 181 15.46 -0.10 7.36
C VAL A 181 15.01 -0.15 8.80
N MET A 182 14.06 -1.02 9.17
CA MET A 182 13.61 -1.14 10.55
C MET A 182 14.74 -1.50 11.51
N ARG A 183 15.61 -2.45 11.12
CA ARG A 183 16.80 -2.82 11.89
C ARG A 183 17.78 -1.65 12.07
N LEU A 184 17.92 -0.79 11.07
CA LEU A 184 18.77 0.41 11.15
C LEU A 184 18.18 1.50 12.06
N LEU A 185 16.86 1.50 12.24
CA LEU A 185 16.17 2.41 13.15
C LEU A 185 16.14 1.92 14.61
N THR A 186 16.31 0.62 14.85
CA THR A 186 16.44 0.05 16.20
C THR A 186 17.66 0.62 16.93
N SER A 187 17.52 0.96 18.21
CA SER A 187 18.62 1.50 19.01
C SER A 187 19.76 0.48 19.14
N PRO A 188 21.04 0.91 19.23
CA PRO A 188 22.16 -0.02 19.40
C PRO A 188 22.00 -0.94 20.62
N ASP A 189 21.47 -0.41 21.72
CA ASP A 189 21.24 -1.15 22.96
C ASP A 189 20.14 -2.20 22.79
N ALA A 190 19.03 -1.84 22.14
CA ALA A 190 17.96 -2.79 21.83
C ALA A 190 18.43 -3.87 20.83
N ARG A 191 19.26 -3.51 19.84
CA ARG A 191 19.87 -4.49 18.92
C ARG A 191 20.76 -5.48 19.65
N ALA A 192 21.60 -5.00 20.57
CA ALA A 192 22.46 -5.87 21.38
C ALA A 192 21.65 -6.84 22.25
N ALA A 193 20.54 -6.36 22.85
CA ALA A 193 19.63 -7.20 23.63
C ALA A 193 18.92 -8.29 22.78
N THR A 194 18.48 -7.94 21.56
CA THR A 194 17.82 -8.88 20.64
C THR A 194 18.79 -9.91 20.07
N ASP A 195 19.98 -9.49 19.64
CA ASP A 195 21.02 -10.39 19.12
C ASP A 195 21.51 -11.35 20.22
N ALA A 196 21.61 -10.90 21.49
CA ALA A 196 21.94 -11.75 22.64
C ALA A 196 20.83 -12.79 22.94
N ARG A 197 19.56 -12.41 22.83
CA ARG A 197 18.43 -13.35 22.95
C ARG A 197 18.43 -14.39 21.83
N ALA A 198 18.62 -13.98 20.58
CA ALA A 198 18.66 -14.89 19.42
C ALA A 198 19.85 -15.87 19.45
N ALA A 199 20.98 -15.48 20.08
CA ALA A 199 22.09 -16.37 20.37
C ALA A 199 21.75 -17.40 21.47
N GLY A 200 20.90 -17.04 22.43
CA GLY A 200 20.41 -17.92 23.50
C GLY A 200 19.29 -18.87 23.08
N THR A 201 18.36 -18.46 22.19
CA THR A 201 17.25 -19.31 21.70
C THR A 201 17.66 -20.38 20.70
N ARG A 202 18.93 -20.41 20.23
CA ARG A 202 19.47 -21.62 19.56
C ARG A 202 19.61 -22.83 20.51
N GLY A 203 19.26 -22.69 21.79
CA GLY A 203 19.20 -23.78 22.78
C GLY A 203 17.80 -24.24 23.21
N THR A 204 16.74 -23.47 23.00
CA THR A 204 15.38 -23.82 23.49
C THR A 204 14.31 -23.19 22.61
N GLY A 205 13.45 -24.03 22.03
CA GLY A 205 12.32 -23.61 21.22
C GLY A 205 11.18 -22.95 22.03
N GLU A 206 10.28 -22.35 21.25
CA GLU A 206 8.96 -21.78 21.58
C GLU A 206 8.84 -20.27 21.91
N GLU A 207 8.15 -19.63 20.96
CA GLU A 207 7.03 -18.68 21.05
C GLU A 207 7.14 -17.36 21.84
N GLY A 208 6.78 -16.26 21.15
CA GLY A 208 6.12 -15.15 21.83
C GLY A 208 6.22 -13.77 21.17
N GLY A 209 5.20 -13.44 20.37
CA GLY A 209 4.53 -12.14 20.48
C GLY A 209 5.03 -11.00 19.61
N GLY A 210 4.20 -10.58 18.67
CA GLY A 210 4.30 -9.27 18.06
C GLY A 210 4.16 -8.16 19.11
N ARG A 211 5.28 -7.50 19.38
CA ARG A 211 5.43 -6.14 19.92
C ARG A 211 6.58 -5.50 19.11
N CYS A 212 6.88 -4.21 19.30
CA CYS A 212 8.14 -3.66 18.76
C CYS A 212 9.28 -4.67 19.02
#